data_AF-A0A7X8YSN7-F1
#
_entry.id   AF-A0A7X8YSN7-F1
#
_cell.length_a   1.000
_cell.length_b   1.000
_cell.length_c   1.000
_cell.angle_alpha   90.00
_cell.angle_beta   90.00
_cell.angle_gamma   90.00
#
_symmetry.space_group_name_H-M   'P 1'
#
loop_
_entity.id
_entity.type
_entity.pdbx_description
1 polymer ?
#
loop_
_entity_poly.entity_id
_entity_poly.type
_entity_poly.pdbx_seq_one_letter_code
_entity_poly.pdbx_strand_id
1 'polypeptide(L)' 'MTTCSFRNLVLLLEDKLELDDKLEVLEHLDRCPICRDAVYQIARDRDEALFIPQPCRAEKIVA' A
#
# COMPACT_ATOMS: atom_id res chain seq x y z
N MET A 1 19.77 3.51 -14.67
CA MET A 1 18.46 3.14 -15.26
C MET A 1 17.95 1.93 -14.50
N THR A 2 17.31 2.16 -13.36
CA THR A 2 16.68 1.09 -12.58
C THR A 2 15.38 0.71 -13.28
N THR A 3 15.34 -0.46 -13.89
CA THR A 3 14.13 -1.01 -14.51
C THR A 3 13.04 -1.18 -13.46
N CYS A 4 11.80 -0.82 -13.79
CA CYS A 4 10.66 -0.95 -12.88
C CYS A 4 10.48 -2.43 -12.49
N SER A 5 10.92 -2.82 -11.30
CA SER A 5 10.80 -4.19 -10.81
C SER A 5 9.54 -4.33 -9.96
N PHE A 6 8.49 -4.91 -10.55
CA PHE A 6 7.25 -5.21 -9.84
C PHE A 6 7.49 -6.08 -8.59
N ARG A 7 8.48 -6.99 -8.65
CA ARG A 7 8.85 -7.85 -7.52
C ARG A 7 9.31 -7.03 -6.30
N ASN A 8 10.13 -6.00 -6.52
CA ASN A 8 10.64 -5.17 -5.42
C ASN A 8 9.54 -4.29 -4.82
N LEU A 9 8.56 -3.86 -5.63
CA LEU A 9 7.38 -3.12 -5.18
C LEU A 9 6.47 -3.98 -4.29
N VAL A 10 6.25 -5.25 -4.66
CA VAL A 10 5.47 -6.19 -3.84
C VAL A 10 6.19 -6.47 -2.53
N LEU A 11 7.50 -6.71 -2.56
CA LEU A 11 8.27 -6.97 -1.34
C LEU A 11 8.34 -5.73 -0.43
N LEU A 12 8.35 -4.51 -0.98
CA LEU A 12 8.21 -3.26 -0.22
C LEU A 12 6.85 -3.21 0.49
N LEU A 13 5.76 -3.51 -0.23
CA LEU A 13 4.41 -3.56 0.34
C LEU A 13 4.23 -4.66 1.39
N GLU A 14 4.95 -5.77 1.28
CA GLU A 14 4.96 -6.83 2.30
C GLU A 14 5.89 -6.54 3.49
N ASP A 15 6.60 -5.41 3.49
CA ASP A 15 7.63 -5.05 4.48
C ASP A 15 8.75 -6.10 4.63
N LYS A 16 8.99 -6.90 3.58
CA LYS A 16 10.01 -7.97 3.53
C LYS A 16 11.36 -7.53 2.96
N LEU A 17 11.50 -6.24 2.65
CA LEU A 17 12.74 -5.68 2.12
C LEU A 17 13.70 -5.30 3.25
N GLU A 18 14.99 -5.54 3.04
CA GLU A 18 16.03 -5.03 3.92
C GLU A 18 16.13 -3.50 3.80
N LEU A 19 16.73 -2.85 4.80
CA LEU A 19 16.71 -1.39 4.93
C LEU A 19 17.35 -0.68 3.71
N ASP A 20 18.45 -1.21 3.20
CA ASP A 20 19.15 -0.71 2.02
C ASP A 20 18.28 -0.83 0.75
N ASP A 21 17.65 -2.00 0.54
CA ASP A 21 16.76 -2.22 -0.58
C ASP A 21 15.52 -1.30 -0.52
N LYS A 22 15.00 -1.01 0.70
CA LYS A 22 13.89 -0.05 0.86
C LYS A 22 14.29 1.32 0.33
N LEU A 23 15.52 1.75 0.60
CA LEU A 23 16.01 3.05 0.17
C LEU A 23 16.09 3.15 -1.36
N GLU A 24 16.60 2.11 -2.02
CA GLU A 24 16.66 2.04 -3.49
C GLU A 24 15.26 2.06 -4.13
N VAL A 25 14.30 1.33 -3.56
CA VAL A 25 12.92 1.34 -4.07
C VAL A 25 12.25 2.69 -3.84
N LEU A 26 12.51 3.36 -2.72
CA LEU A 26 11.98 4.71 -2.47
C LEU A 26 12.57 5.74 -3.44
N GLU A 27 13.87 5.68 -3.73
CA GLU A 27 14.49 6.53 -4.75
C GLU A 27 13.86 6.27 -6.14
N HIS A 28 13.57 5.00 -6.45
CA HIS A 28 12.88 4.65 -7.68
C HIS A 28 11.44 5.18 -7.74
N LEU A 29 10.70 5.11 -6.64
CA LEU A 29 9.33 5.62 -6.52
C LEU A 29 9.25 7.14 -6.69
N ASP A 30 10.27 7.87 -6.24
CA ASP A 30 10.36 9.32 -6.45
C ASP A 30 10.51 9.66 -7.94
N ARG A 31 11.29 8.87 -8.68
CA ARG A 31 11.55 9.08 -10.11
C ARG A 31 10.50 8.48 -11.04
N CYS A 32 9.78 7.44 -10.60
CA CYS A 32 8.83 6.69 -11.43
C CYS A 32 7.38 6.90 -10.95
N PRO A 33 6.60 7.78 -11.60
CA PRO A 33 5.23 8.08 -11.18
C PRO A 33 4.29 6.87 -11.32
N ILE A 34 4.56 5.96 -12.26
CA ILE A 34 3.75 4.75 -12.49
C ILE A 34 3.86 3.80 -11.29
N CYS A 35 5.09 3.55 -10.83
CA CYS A 35 5.33 2.70 -9.67
C CYS A 35 4.78 3.33 -8.39
N ARG A 36 4.86 4.66 -8.26
CA ARG A 36 4.26 5.41 -7.16
C ARG A 36 2.75 5.26 -7.12
N ASP A 37 2.09 5.43 -8.26
CA ASP A 37 0.63 5.29 -8.34
C ASP A 37 0.20 3.86 -8.03
N ALA A 38 0.91 2.85 -8.56
CA ALA A 38 0.64 1.45 -8.26
C ALA A 38 0.77 1.13 -6.76
N VAL A 39 1.83 1.59 -6.10
CA VAL A 39 1.99 1.41 -4.63
C VAL A 39 0.89 2.10 -3.87
N TYR A 40 0.51 3.32 -4.28
CA TYR A 40 -0.56 4.07 -3.63
C TYR A 40 -1.92 3.38 -3.77
N GLN A 41 -2.24 2.87 -4.96
CA GLN A 41 -3.46 2.10 -5.23
C GLN A 41 -3.50 0.82 -4.38
N ILE A 42 -2.39 0.06 -4.33
CA ILE A 42 -2.34 -1.19 -3.56
C ILE A 42 -2.38 -0.94 -2.05
N ALA A 43 -1.69 0.11 -1.57
CA ALA A 43 -1.75 0.50 -0.17
C ALA A 43 -3.16 0.93 0.22
N ARG A 44 -3.84 1.69 -0.64
CA ARG A 44 -5.23 2.10 -0.45
C ARG A 44 -6.20 0.91 -0.48
N ASP A 45 -6.03 -0.04 -1.40
CA ASP A 45 -6.86 -1.25 -1.49
C ASP A 45 -6.70 -2.15 -0.25
N ARG A 46 -5.46 -2.28 0.27
CA ARG A 46 -5.20 -2.98 1.54
C ARG A 46 -5.85 -2.29 2.74
N ASP A 47 -5.86 -0.96 2.77
CA ASP A 47 -6.52 -0.19 3.83
C ASP A 47 -8.05 -0.33 3.73
N GLU A 48 -8.60 -0.27 2.51
CA GLU A 48 -10.02 -0.50 2.23
C GLU A 48 -10.45 -1.95 2.59
N ALA A 49 -9.58 -2.94 2.39
CA ALA A 49 -9.81 -4.30 2.85
C ALA A 49 -9.82 -4.45 4.39
N LEU A 50 -9.24 -3.49 5.13
CA LEU A 50 -9.33 -3.40 6.60
C LEU A 50 -10.58 -2.62 7.06
N PHE A 51 -11.25 -1.88 6.17
CA PHE A 51 -12.59 -1.37 6.39
C PHE A 51 -13.61 -2.51 6.28
N ILE A 52 -13.60 -3.41 7.27
CA ILE A 52 -14.77 -4.22 7.57
C ILE A 52 -15.88 -3.21 7.89
N PRO A 53 -17.02 -3.20 7.17
CA PRO A 53 -18.16 -2.41 7.59
C PRO A 53 -18.56 -2.94 8.96
N GLN A 54 -18.18 -2.20 10.01
CA GLN A 54 -18.67 -2.46 11.35
C GLN A 54 -20.20 -2.44 11.21
N PRO A 55 -20.92 -3.55 11.50
CA PRO A 55 -22.36 -3.51 11.45
C PRO A 55 -22.75 -2.41 12.44
N CYS A 56 -23.30 -1.31 11.92
CA CYS A 56 -23.88 -0.27 12.75
C CYS A 56 -24.77 -1.00 13.73
N ARG A 57 -24.37 -1.02 15.01
CA ARG A 57 -25.21 -1.53 16.08
C ARG A 57 -26.35 -0.51 16.14
N ALA A 58 -27.39 -0.77 15.35
CA ALA A 58 -28.66 -0.09 15.45
C ALA A 58 -29.27 -0.50 16.78
N GLU A 59 -28.70 -0.02 17.88
CA GLU A 59 -29.40 0.05 19.15
C GLU A 59 -30.53 1.04 18.90
N LYS A 60 -31.71 0.48 18.63
CA LYS A 60 -32.98 1.21 18.59
C LYS A 60 -33.11 1.90 19.95
N ILE A 61 -32.73 3.17 20.02
CA ILE A 61 -33.14 4.04 21.11
C ILE A 61 -34.61 4.35 20.83
N VAL A 62 -35.48 3.68 21.57
CA VAL A 62 -36.89 4.06 21.74
C VAL A 62 -36.91 5.46 22.36
N ALA A 63 -37.63 6.37 21.70
CA ALA A 63 -38.16 7.61 22.27
C ALA A 63 -39.52 7.88 21.62
#